data_AF-X0THS6-F1
#
_entry.id   AF-X0THS6-F1
#
_cell.length_a   1.000
_cell.length_b   1.000
_cell.length_c   1.000
_cell.angle_alpha   90.00
_cell.angle_beta   90.00
_cell.angle_gamma   90.00
#
_symmetry.space_group_name_H-M   'P 1'
#
loop_
_entity.id
_entity.type
_entity.pdbx_description
1 polymer ?
#
loop_
_entity_poly.entity_id
_entity_poly.type
_entity_poly.pdbx_seq_one_letter_code
_entity_poly.pdbx_strand_id
1 'polypeptide(L)'
;AAFNDYPKQAFTGEWDTVEISGDLWQALGDPKPLKEQVRIRRVSRAGQRGLVEPSSKSPVILLGDSHGLVFHGGDDMLARGAGLSDQLALELGFPVDLVAVRGSGATPSRINLLRRAQKNPNYWAGKKWVIWCFSAREFTESDGWRKVPLRP
;
A
#
# COMPACT_ATOMS: atom_id res chain seq x y z
N ALA A 1 15.36 19.43 -0.95
CA ALA A 1 14.23 18.63 -0.39
C ALA A 1 14.71 17.20 -0.13
N ALA A 2 14.03 16.44 0.75
CA ALA A 2 14.52 15.18 1.36
C ALA A 2 14.99 14.07 0.39
N PHE A 3 14.56 14.12 -0.87
CA PHE A 3 14.81 13.08 -1.88
C PHE A 3 15.50 13.59 -3.16
N ASN A 4 16.14 14.76 -3.13
CA ASN A 4 16.77 15.34 -4.33
C ASN A 4 17.83 14.43 -4.97
N ASP A 5 18.57 13.68 -4.15
CA ASP A 5 19.67 12.82 -4.62
C ASP A 5 19.21 11.40 -4.98
N TYR A 6 17.90 11.10 -4.89
CA TYR A 6 17.38 9.78 -5.24
C TYR A 6 16.90 9.78 -6.70
N PRO A 7 17.29 8.78 -7.52
CA PRO A 7 16.86 8.70 -8.92
C PRO A 7 15.33 8.72 -9.04
N LYS A 8 14.83 9.65 -9.84
CA LYS A 8 13.40 9.75 -10.17
C LYS A 8 13.14 9.18 -11.55
N GLN A 9 11.95 8.59 -11.70
CA GLN A 9 11.39 8.15 -12.96
C GLN A 9 10.02 8.80 -13.15
N ALA A 10 9.63 8.98 -14.41
CA ALA A 10 8.33 9.53 -14.75
C ALA A 10 7.24 8.47 -14.61
N PHE A 11 6.11 8.89 -14.03
CA PHE A 11 4.89 8.10 -13.92
C PHE A 11 3.72 8.89 -14.51
N THR A 12 2.68 8.18 -14.90
CA THR A 12 1.44 8.75 -15.43
C THR A 12 0.25 8.25 -14.63
N GLY A 13 -0.74 9.11 -14.42
CA GLY A 13 -1.99 8.79 -13.75
C GLY A 13 -3.17 8.94 -14.71
N GLU A 14 -3.86 7.84 -15.00
CA GLU A 14 -5.04 7.83 -15.88
C GLU A 14 -6.29 7.51 -15.07
N TRP A 15 -7.34 8.31 -15.25
CA TRP A 15 -8.61 8.08 -14.57
C TRP A 15 -9.45 7.04 -15.31
N ASP A 16 -9.94 6.07 -14.56
CA ASP A 16 -10.77 4.97 -15.04
C ASP A 16 -11.98 4.80 -14.09
N THR A 17 -13.05 4.18 -14.58
CA THR A 17 -14.22 3.82 -13.75
C THR A 17 -14.28 2.30 -13.64
N VAL A 18 -14.29 1.80 -12.41
CA VAL A 18 -14.37 0.36 -12.14
C VAL A 18 -15.65 0.04 -11.40
N GLU A 19 -16.20 -1.13 -11.70
CA GLU A 19 -17.29 -1.73 -10.94
C GLU A 19 -16.71 -2.55 -9.78
N ILE A 20 -17.19 -2.30 -8.56
CA ILE A 20 -16.74 -2.98 -7.35
C ILE A 20 -17.91 -3.56 -6.56
N SER A 21 -17.64 -4.56 -5.73
CA SER A 21 -18.61 -5.15 -4.82
C SER A 21 -17.95 -5.64 -3.54
N GLY A 22 -18.49 -5.26 -2.39
CA GLY A 22 -18.07 -5.76 -1.07
C GLY A 22 -18.76 -7.07 -0.68
N ASP A 23 -18.42 -7.56 0.51
CA ASP A 23 -18.95 -8.76 1.15
C ASP A 23 -20.48 -8.72 1.34
N LEU A 24 -21.04 -7.56 1.71
CA LEU A 24 -22.49 -7.38 1.85
C LEU A 24 -23.21 -7.63 0.53
N TRP A 25 -22.68 -7.13 -0.59
CA TRP A 25 -23.26 -7.36 -1.92
C TRP A 25 -23.13 -8.84 -2.33
N GLN A 26 -22.01 -9.48 -2.00
CA GLN A 26 -21.78 -10.90 -2.27
C GLN A 26 -22.78 -11.78 -1.51
N ALA A 27 -23.10 -11.43 -0.27
CA ALA A 27 -24.01 -12.15 0.61
C ALA A 27 -25.50 -12.04 0.25
N LEU A 28 -25.89 -11.12 -0.64
CA LEU A 28 -27.28 -10.97 -1.06
C LEU A 28 -27.77 -12.16 -1.89
N GLY A 29 -29.06 -12.50 -1.73
CA GLY A 29 -29.81 -13.31 -2.70
C GLY A 29 -30.35 -12.46 -3.85
N ASP A 30 -31.05 -13.09 -4.78
CA ASP A 30 -31.68 -12.37 -5.89
C ASP A 30 -33.02 -11.72 -5.48
N PRO A 31 -33.34 -10.53 -6.03
CA PRO A 31 -32.53 -9.75 -6.96
C PRO A 31 -31.44 -8.92 -6.26
N LYS A 32 -30.23 -8.92 -6.82
CA LYS A 32 -29.13 -8.06 -6.34
C LYS A 32 -29.26 -6.62 -6.89
N PRO A 33 -28.91 -5.60 -6.08
CA PRO A 33 -28.77 -4.24 -6.58
C PRO A 33 -27.59 -4.14 -7.56
N LEU A 34 -27.56 -3.07 -8.35
CA LEU A 34 -26.40 -2.75 -9.18
C LEU A 34 -25.15 -2.60 -8.31
N LYS A 35 -24.02 -3.04 -8.84
CA LYS A 35 -22.72 -2.87 -8.17
C LYS A 35 -22.28 -1.41 -8.20
N GLU A 36 -21.46 -1.06 -7.24
CA GLU A 36 -20.96 0.30 -7.10
C GLU A 36 -19.94 0.62 -8.20
N GLN A 37 -20.05 1.81 -8.78
CA GLN A 37 -19.06 2.32 -9.74
C GLN A 37 -18.19 3.37 -9.07
N VAL A 38 -16.88 3.14 -9.05
CA VAL A 38 -15.90 4.01 -8.41
C VAL A 38 -14.88 4.49 -9.43
N ARG A 39 -14.57 5.80 -9.38
CA ARG A 39 -13.48 6.37 -10.17
C ARG A 39 -12.14 6.13 -9.47
N ILE A 40 -11.19 5.54 -10.18
CA ILE A 40 -9.83 5.27 -9.69
C ILE A 40 -8.79 5.92 -10.61
N ARG A 41 -7.66 6.36 -10.04
CA ARG A 41 -6.52 6.88 -10.81
C ARG A 41 -5.46 5.78 -10.95
N ARG A 42 -5.41 5.10 -12.09
CA ARG A 42 -4.41 4.07 -12.35
C ARG A 42 -3.05 4.71 -12.63
N VAL A 43 -2.02 4.19 -11.98
CA VAL A 43 -0.64 4.67 -12.13
C VAL A 43 0.19 3.63 -12.87
N SER A 44 0.97 4.12 -13.82
CA SER A 44 1.94 3.33 -14.60
C SER A 44 3.23 4.14 -14.79
N ARG A 45 4.32 3.47 -15.19
CA ARG A 45 5.55 4.15 -15.60
C ARG A 45 5.33 4.81 -16.96
N ALA A 46 5.81 6.04 -17.14
CA ALA A 46 5.65 6.76 -18.40
C ALA A 46 6.22 5.94 -19.57
N GLY A 47 5.42 5.76 -20.62
CA GLY A 47 5.82 4.97 -21.81
C GLY A 47 5.80 3.45 -21.62
N GLN A 48 5.35 2.93 -20.46
CA GLN A 48 5.21 1.50 -20.21
C GLN A 48 3.80 1.18 -19.69
N ARG A 49 3.17 0.16 -20.27
CA ARG A 49 1.95 -0.41 -19.70
C ARG A 49 2.33 -1.42 -18.63
N GLY A 50 1.72 -1.32 -17.45
CA GLY A 50 1.94 -2.25 -16.36
C GLY A 50 1.75 -1.63 -14.98
N LEU A 51 1.64 -2.50 -13.98
CA LEU A 51 1.52 -2.10 -12.57
C LEU A 51 2.87 -1.58 -12.04
N VAL A 52 2.79 -0.68 -11.06
CA VAL A 52 3.97 -0.17 -10.37
C VAL A 52 4.34 -1.12 -9.23
N GLU A 53 5.36 -1.93 -9.45
CA GLU A 53 5.86 -2.83 -8.41
C GLU A 53 6.57 -2.05 -7.28
N PRO A 54 6.26 -2.34 -5.99
CA PRO A 54 7.01 -1.81 -4.86
C PRO A 54 8.50 -2.16 -4.93
N SER A 55 9.35 -1.32 -4.32
CA SER A 55 10.81 -1.53 -4.33
C SER A 55 11.37 -1.53 -2.92
N SER A 56 11.96 -2.66 -2.50
CA SER A 56 12.67 -2.78 -1.23
C SER A 56 13.93 -1.90 -1.13
N LYS A 57 14.38 -1.31 -2.25
CA LYS A 57 15.48 -0.34 -2.30
C LYS A 57 15.01 1.11 -2.20
N SER A 58 13.70 1.35 -2.11
CA SER A 58 13.14 2.69 -1.95
C SER A 58 13.64 3.36 -0.67
N PRO A 59 13.82 4.68 -0.64
CA PRO A 59 14.13 5.41 0.58
C PRO A 59 12.89 5.62 1.47
N VAL A 60 11.69 5.30 0.97
CA VAL A 60 10.42 5.46 1.67
C VAL A 60 9.79 4.09 1.90
N ILE A 61 9.54 3.75 3.16
CA ILE A 61 8.78 2.57 3.56
C ILE A 61 7.33 2.98 3.78
N LEU A 62 6.38 2.25 3.19
CA LEU A 62 4.96 2.36 3.50
C LEU A 62 4.52 1.13 4.30
N LEU A 63 4.25 1.34 5.59
CA LEU A 63 3.60 0.35 6.44
C LEU A 63 2.09 0.46 6.31
N GLY A 64 1.42 -0.67 6.13
CA GLY A 64 -0.03 -0.71 5.94
C GLY A 64 -0.73 -1.91 6.57
N ASP A 65 -2.04 -1.80 6.73
CA ASP A 65 -2.95 -2.92 6.86
C ASP A 65 -3.63 -3.22 5.49
N SER A 66 -4.82 -3.82 5.48
CA SER A 66 -5.59 -3.98 4.24
C SER A 66 -5.94 -2.67 3.54
N HIS A 67 -6.10 -1.55 4.25
CA HIS A 67 -6.35 -0.23 3.63
C HIS A 67 -5.16 0.24 2.80
N GLY A 68 -3.94 -0.14 3.18
CA GLY A 68 -2.73 0.08 2.38
C GLY A 68 -2.67 -0.77 1.11
N LEU A 69 -3.57 -1.74 0.96
CA LEU A 69 -3.64 -2.66 -0.17
C LEU A 69 -4.88 -2.45 -1.06
N VAL A 70 -5.89 -1.70 -0.59
CA VAL A 70 -7.07 -1.33 -1.39
C VAL A 70 -6.63 -0.66 -2.69
N PHE A 71 -7.18 -1.13 -3.80
CA PHE A 71 -6.87 -0.75 -5.17
C PHE A 71 -5.44 -1.04 -5.67
N HIS A 72 -4.61 -1.70 -4.86
CA HIS A 72 -3.28 -2.17 -5.24
C HIS A 72 -3.20 -3.70 -5.35
N GLY A 73 -3.70 -4.41 -4.33
CA GLY A 73 -3.53 -5.85 -4.17
C GLY A 73 -4.34 -6.74 -5.12
N GLY A 74 -5.35 -6.18 -5.82
CA GLY A 74 -6.28 -6.96 -6.63
C GLY A 74 -7.24 -7.82 -5.82
N ASP A 75 -8.05 -8.61 -6.53
CA ASP A 75 -8.99 -9.57 -5.94
C ASP A 75 -9.92 -8.92 -4.91
N ASP A 76 -9.84 -9.31 -3.63
CA ASP A 76 -10.65 -8.74 -2.55
C ASP A 76 -10.26 -7.30 -2.19
N MET A 77 -9.16 -6.79 -2.74
CA MET A 77 -8.74 -5.39 -2.66
C MET A 77 -9.29 -4.52 -3.81
N LEU A 78 -10.32 -5.01 -4.51
CA LEU A 78 -11.22 -4.28 -5.42
C LEU A 78 -10.62 -3.81 -6.76
N ALA A 79 -9.33 -3.46 -6.82
CA ALA A 79 -8.65 -3.08 -8.06
C ALA A 79 -7.12 -3.28 -7.96
N ARG A 80 -6.42 -2.92 -9.03
CA ARG A 80 -4.95 -2.91 -9.10
C ARG A 80 -4.42 -1.60 -9.67
N GLY A 81 -3.24 -1.19 -9.21
CA GLY A 81 -2.49 -0.05 -9.76
C GLY A 81 -3.08 1.32 -9.44
N ALA A 82 -4.00 1.43 -8.48
CA ALA A 82 -4.57 2.72 -8.08
C ALA A 82 -4.56 2.94 -6.55
N GLY A 83 -3.89 2.07 -5.79
CA GLY A 83 -3.81 2.17 -4.34
C GLY A 83 -2.83 3.22 -3.85
N LEU A 84 -2.73 3.37 -2.53
CA LEU A 84 -1.90 4.41 -1.90
C LEU A 84 -0.41 4.31 -2.31
N SER A 85 0.15 3.11 -2.40
CA SER A 85 1.52 2.88 -2.87
C SER A 85 1.75 3.37 -4.30
N ASP A 86 0.76 3.16 -5.17
CA ASP A 86 0.79 3.58 -6.57
C ASP A 86 0.74 5.10 -6.68
N GLN A 87 -0.14 5.75 -5.91
CA GLN A 87 -0.25 7.22 -5.89
C GLN A 87 1.04 7.86 -5.35
N LEU A 88 1.61 7.31 -4.28
CA LEU A 88 2.89 7.79 -3.76
C LEU A 88 4.00 7.67 -4.80
N ALA A 89 3.99 6.62 -5.62
CA ALA A 89 4.97 6.48 -6.69
C ALA A 89 4.85 7.60 -7.73
N LEU A 90 3.62 7.97 -8.09
CA LEU A 90 3.36 9.11 -8.99
C LEU A 90 3.88 10.43 -8.41
N GLU A 91 3.56 10.72 -7.15
CA GLU A 91 3.91 12.02 -6.53
C GLU A 91 5.39 12.12 -6.15
N LEU A 92 6.04 11.01 -5.77
CA LEU A 92 7.45 10.99 -5.38
C LEU A 92 8.41 10.84 -6.56
N GLY A 93 7.95 10.25 -7.66
CA GLY A 93 8.78 9.88 -8.81
C GLY A 93 9.58 8.60 -8.59
N PHE A 94 9.23 7.76 -7.63
CA PHE A 94 9.81 6.42 -7.45
C PHE A 94 8.87 5.52 -6.63
N PRO A 95 8.88 4.18 -6.83
CA PRO A 95 8.03 3.28 -6.04
C PRO A 95 8.46 3.25 -4.57
N VAL A 96 7.50 3.07 -3.66
CA VAL A 96 7.76 2.89 -2.22
C VAL A 96 8.10 1.44 -1.87
N ASP A 97 8.73 1.21 -0.72
CA ASP A 97 8.85 -0.13 -0.12
C ASP A 97 7.58 -0.44 0.67
N LEU A 98 6.66 -1.19 0.05
CA LEU A 98 5.39 -1.55 0.66
C LEU A 98 5.54 -2.74 1.61
N VAL A 99 5.18 -2.55 2.87
CA VAL A 99 5.07 -3.58 3.91
C VAL A 99 3.66 -3.50 4.50
N ALA A 100 2.70 -4.12 3.82
CA ALA A 100 1.33 -4.19 4.29
C ALA A 100 0.87 -5.63 4.55
N VAL A 101 -0.04 -5.78 5.51
CA VAL A 101 -0.58 -7.09 5.92
C VAL A 101 -2.10 -7.04 5.90
N ARG A 102 -2.74 -7.93 5.12
CA ARG A 102 -4.20 -8.02 5.02
C ARG A 102 -4.84 -8.37 6.36
N GLY A 103 -6.04 -7.83 6.63
CA GLY A 103 -6.83 -8.14 7.82
C GLY A 103 -6.09 -7.86 9.12
N SER A 104 -5.25 -6.83 9.13
CA SER A 104 -4.40 -6.49 10.27
C SER A 104 -4.66 -5.07 10.76
N GLY A 105 -3.93 -4.66 11.79
CA GLY A 105 -3.89 -3.31 12.30
C GLY A 105 -2.45 -2.77 12.37
N ALA A 106 -2.17 -1.98 13.39
CA ALA A 106 -0.93 -1.26 13.58
C ALA A 106 0.30 -2.19 13.71
N THR A 107 0.15 -3.36 14.34
CA THR A 107 1.30 -4.19 14.76
C THR A 107 1.89 -5.12 13.68
N PRO A 108 1.10 -5.88 12.90
CA PRO A 108 1.67 -6.92 12.03
C PRO A 108 2.61 -6.41 10.92
N SER A 109 2.35 -5.24 10.33
CA SER A 109 3.24 -4.62 9.33
C SER A 109 4.62 -4.30 9.91
N ARG A 110 4.69 -3.83 11.16
CA ARG A 110 5.95 -3.57 11.88
C ARG A 110 6.73 -4.86 12.18
N ILE A 111 6.04 -5.95 12.51
CA ILE A 111 6.68 -7.26 12.68
C ILE A 111 7.28 -7.75 11.37
N ASN A 112 6.56 -7.60 10.25
CA ASN A 112 7.07 -7.97 8.94
C ASN A 112 8.24 -7.08 8.50
N LEU A 113 8.20 -5.79 8.80
CA LEU A 113 9.33 -4.88 8.60
C LEU A 113 10.58 -5.37 9.36
N LEU A 114 10.44 -5.69 10.66
CA LEU A 114 11.54 -6.24 11.45
C LEU A 114 12.12 -7.51 10.82
N ARG A 115 11.26 -8.45 10.40
CA ARG A 115 11.70 -9.70 9.75
C ARG A 115 12.43 -9.44 8.44
N ARG A 116 11.97 -8.49 7.62
CA ARG A 116 12.66 -8.10 6.37
C ARG A 116 14.05 -7.52 6.68
N ALA A 117 14.13 -6.65 7.70
CA ALA A 117 15.38 -6.05 8.14
C ALA A 117 16.38 -7.06 8.70
N GLN A 118 15.93 -8.05 9.49
CA GLN A 118 16.79 -9.09 10.04
C GLN A 118 17.33 -10.05 8.97
N LYS A 119 16.55 -10.33 7.92
CA LYS A 119 16.97 -11.20 6.81
C LYS A 119 17.99 -10.54 5.87
N ASN A 120 18.06 -9.21 5.86
CA ASN A 120 18.96 -8.46 5.00
C ASN A 120 19.70 -7.40 5.83
N PRO A 121 20.98 -7.63 6.18
CA PRO A 121 21.78 -6.67 6.94
C PRO A 121 21.83 -5.27 6.35
N ASN A 122 21.67 -5.15 5.02
CA ASN A 122 21.68 -3.88 4.30
C ASN A 122 20.29 -3.28 4.07
N TYR A 123 19.23 -3.83 4.68
CA TYR A 123 17.85 -3.38 4.45
C TYR A 123 17.65 -1.88 4.75
N TRP A 124 18.28 -1.40 5.83
CA TRP A 124 18.20 -0.01 6.26
C TRP A 124 19.03 0.95 5.40
N ALA A 125 19.93 0.45 4.55
CA ALA A 125 20.77 1.28 3.71
C ALA A 125 19.89 2.14 2.78
N GLY A 126 20.07 3.46 2.86
CA GLY A 126 19.35 4.44 2.04
C GLY A 126 17.89 4.68 2.45
N LYS A 127 17.37 4.02 3.49
CA LYS A 127 16.04 4.32 4.04
C LYS A 127 16.07 5.69 4.72
N LYS A 128 15.07 6.51 4.42
CA LYS A 128 14.96 7.88 4.95
C LYS A 128 13.66 8.07 5.72
N TRP A 129 12.53 7.60 5.18
CA TRP A 129 11.20 7.89 5.73
C TRP A 129 10.40 6.59 5.93
N VAL A 130 9.57 6.58 6.97
CA VAL A 130 8.56 5.55 7.22
C VAL A 130 7.21 6.24 7.29
N ILE A 131 6.32 5.88 6.37
CA ILE A 131 4.91 6.27 6.38
C ILE A 131 4.14 5.08 6.98
N TRP A 132 3.33 5.33 7.99
CA TRP A 132 2.56 4.29 8.66
C TRP A 132 1.08 4.60 8.58
N CYS A 133 0.38 3.85 7.73
CA CYS A 133 -1.03 4.06 7.42
C CYS A 133 -1.85 2.86 7.92
N PHE A 134 -2.82 3.13 8.78
CA PHE A 134 -3.74 2.14 9.33
C PHE A 134 -5.01 2.86 9.77
N SER A 135 -6.08 2.10 10.02
CA SER A 135 -7.37 2.69 10.36
C SER A 135 -7.34 3.50 11.68
N ALA A 136 -8.15 4.55 11.77
CA ALA A 136 -8.27 5.35 13.00
C ALA A 136 -8.76 4.52 14.21
N ARG A 137 -9.43 3.39 13.97
CA ARG A 137 -9.90 2.47 15.02
C ARG A 137 -8.76 1.87 15.83
N GLU A 138 -7.54 1.85 15.29
CA GLU A 138 -6.37 1.40 16.06
C GLU A 138 -6.06 2.28 17.27
N PHE A 139 -6.61 3.50 17.34
CA PHE A 139 -6.50 4.38 18.50
C PHE A 139 -7.59 4.17 19.55
N THR A 140 -8.73 3.59 19.18
CA THR A 140 -9.94 3.55 20.03
C THR A 140 -10.40 2.14 20.37
N GLU A 141 -10.20 1.17 19.47
CA GLU A 141 -10.83 -0.16 19.50
C GLU A 141 -9.81 -1.31 19.44
N SER A 142 -8.51 -1.02 19.33
CA SER A 142 -7.47 -2.07 19.30
C SER A 142 -7.03 -2.48 20.71
N ASP A 143 -6.42 -3.67 20.81
CA ASP A 143 -5.71 -4.14 22.02
C ASP A 143 -4.41 -3.35 22.31
N GLY A 144 -4.24 -2.18 21.68
CA GLY A 144 -3.09 -1.31 21.82
C GLY A 144 -1.91 -1.70 20.93
N TRP A 145 -0.94 -0.79 20.84
CA TRP A 145 0.20 -0.96 19.95
C TRP A 145 1.34 -1.65 20.68
N ARG A 146 1.42 -2.98 20.50
CA ARG A 146 2.51 -3.77 21.06
C ARG A 146 3.87 -3.19 20.66
N LYS A 147 4.78 -3.09 21.63
CA LYS A 147 6.19 -2.83 21.36
C LYS A 147 6.78 -4.02 20.61
N VAL A 148 7.38 -3.78 19.45
CA VAL A 148 8.08 -4.80 18.66
C VAL A 148 9.56 -4.70 19.02
N PRO A 149 10.09 -5.60 19.87
CA PRO A 149 11.48 -5.49 20.34
C PRO A 149 12.44 -5.78 19.19
N LEU A 150 13.38 -4.88 18.99
CA LEU A 150 14.56 -5.13 18.16
C LEU A 150 15.44 -6.10 18.97
N ARG A 151 15.50 -7.37 18.56
CA ARG A 151 16.48 -8.29 19.14
C ARG A 151 17.86 -7.95 18.56
N PRO A 152 18.93 -7.94 19.39
CA PRO A 152 20.31 -7.76 18.93
C PRO A 152 20.68 -8.73 17.83
#